data_AF-A0A8J7P5W4-F1
#
_entry.id   AF-A0A8J7P5W4-F1
#
_cell.length_a   1.000
_cell.length_b   1.000
_cell.length_c   1.000
_cell.angle_alpha   90.00
_cell.angle_beta   90.00
_cell.angle_gamma   90.00
#
_symmetry.space_group_name_H-M   'P 1'
#
loop_
_entity.id
_entity.type
_entity.pdbx_description
1 polymer ?
#
loop_
_entity_poly.entity_id
_entity_poly.type
_entity_poly.pdbx_seq_one_letter_code
_entity_poly.pdbx_strand_id
1 'polypeptide(L)'
;MMQQTMLRVKDPQKSLDFYTRVLGMRLLQKFDFPSMRFSLYFLGYEDKKEIPVDVKERTAWTFSRRATLELTHNWGSESDENQSYHNGNSDPRGFGEESRRAV
;
A
#
# COMPACT_ATOMS: atom_id res chain seq x y z
N MET A 1 -2.65 19.12 -6.20
CA MET A 1 -1.49 18.20 -6.29
C MET A 1 -2.01 16.77 -6.15
N MET A 2 -1.74 15.87 -7.10
CA MET A 2 -2.08 14.44 -6.93
C MET A 2 -1.01 13.78 -6.07
N GLN A 3 -1.39 13.37 -4.86
CA GLN A 3 -0.46 12.96 -3.81
C GLN A 3 -0.26 11.44 -3.79
N GLN A 4 -1.33 10.66 -3.83
CA GLN A 4 -1.28 9.21 -3.73
C GLN A 4 -2.22 8.50 -4.70
N THR A 5 -1.89 7.24 -5.00
CA THR A 5 -2.82 6.23 -5.49
C THR A 5 -2.78 5.07 -4.50
N MET A 6 -3.95 4.61 -4.06
CA MET A 6 -4.06 3.54 -3.07
C MET A 6 -4.46 2.22 -3.72
N LEU A 7 -3.71 1.16 -3.40
CA LEU A 7 -3.99 -0.21 -3.80
C LEU A 7 -4.08 -1.10 -2.56
N ARG A 8 -5.08 -1.96 -2.49
CA ARG A 8 -5.11 -3.02 -1.49
C ARG A 8 -4.17 -4.14 -1.90
N VAL A 9 -3.37 -4.62 -0.96
CA VAL A 9 -2.43 -5.72 -1.17
C VAL A 9 -2.72 -6.85 -0.21
N LYS A 10 -2.65 -8.07 -0.75
CA LYS A 10 -2.86 -9.31 0.00
C LYS A 10 -1.69 -9.61 0.94
N ASP A 11 -0.47 -9.57 0.39
CA ASP A 11 0.77 -9.87 1.10
C ASP A 11 1.72 -8.68 1.01
N PRO A 12 1.94 -7.93 2.10
CA PRO A 12 2.78 -6.75 2.09
C PRO A 12 4.25 -7.11 1.89
N GLN A 13 4.72 -8.31 2.27
CA GLN A 13 6.13 -8.69 2.10
C GLN A 13 6.47 -8.85 0.62
N LYS A 14 5.64 -9.61 -0.11
CA LYS A 14 5.79 -9.77 -1.57
C LYS A 14 5.65 -8.44 -2.30
N SER A 15 4.70 -7.62 -1.87
CA SER A 15 4.45 -6.31 -2.48
C SER A 15 5.64 -5.37 -2.26
N LEU A 16 6.15 -5.27 -1.02
CA LEU A 16 7.31 -4.44 -0.72
C LEU A 16 8.55 -4.90 -1.48
N ASP A 17 8.83 -6.21 -1.57
CA ASP A 17 9.93 -6.72 -2.38
C ASP A 17 9.78 -6.31 -3.85
N PHE A 18 8.61 -6.50 -4.45
CA PHE A 18 8.36 -6.11 -5.83
C PHE A 18 8.58 -4.61 -6.05
N TYR A 19 7.89 -3.75 -5.29
CA TYR A 19 7.96 -2.31 -5.51
C TYR A 19 9.34 -1.74 -5.17
N THR A 20 10.06 -2.30 -4.19
CA THR A 20 11.38 -1.78 -3.81
C THR A 20 12.52 -2.36 -4.64
N ARG A 21 12.60 -3.69 -4.77
CA ARG A 21 13.72 -4.37 -5.44
C ARG A 21 13.56 -4.40 -6.96
N VAL A 22 12.35 -4.61 -7.47
CA VAL A 22 12.10 -4.71 -8.92
C VAL A 22 11.84 -3.34 -9.53
N LEU A 23 11.00 -2.52 -8.90
CA LEU A 23 10.64 -1.21 -9.43
C LEU A 23 11.48 -0.05 -8.87
N GLY A 24 12.32 -0.29 -7.86
CA GLY A 24 13.23 0.73 -7.34
C GLY A 24 12.57 1.82 -6.48
N MET A 25 11.32 1.63 -6.04
CA MET A 25 10.68 2.53 -5.10
C MET A 25 11.29 2.40 -3.70
N ARG A 26 11.03 3.40 -2.85
CA ARG A 26 11.46 3.41 -1.46
C ARG A 26 10.25 3.43 -0.54
N LEU A 27 10.27 2.62 0.52
CA LEU A 27 9.33 2.75 1.63
C LEU A 27 9.61 4.06 2.37
N LEU A 28 8.67 4.99 2.30
CA LEU A 28 8.76 6.32 2.88
C LEU A 28 8.24 6.34 4.32
N GLN A 29 7.11 5.68 4.55
CA GLN A 29 6.47 5.62 5.86
C GLN A 29 5.58 4.40 5.97
N LYS A 30 5.45 3.88 7.20
CA LYS A 30 4.51 2.82 7.56
C LYS A 30 3.62 3.32 8.69
N PHE A 31 2.33 3.06 8.57
CA PHE A 31 1.36 3.29 9.64
C PHE A 31 0.66 1.99 9.98
N ASP A 32 0.50 1.71 11.27
CA ASP A 32 -0.25 0.57 11.78
C ASP A 32 -1.47 1.08 12.53
N PHE A 33 -2.63 0.49 12.26
CA PHE A 33 -3.89 0.82 12.92
C PHE A 33 -4.46 -0.43 13.63
N PRO A 34 -3.95 -0.78 14.83
CA PRO A 34 -4.29 -2.06 15.47
C PRO A 34 -5.77 -2.25 15.77
N SER A 35 -6.47 -1.18 16.16
CA SER A 35 -7.91 -1.22 16.43
C SER A 35 -8.75 -1.57 15.19
N MET A 36 -8.27 -1.19 14.01
CA MET A 36 -8.93 -1.43 12.72
C MET A 36 -8.31 -2.58 11.92
N ARG A 37 -7.22 -3.19 12.44
CA ARG A 37 -6.52 -4.34 11.85
C ARG A 37 -6.06 -4.14 10.41
N PHE A 38 -5.44 -2.99 10.11
CA PHE A 38 -4.76 -2.78 8.85
C PHE A 38 -3.47 -1.96 9.01
N SER A 39 -2.60 -2.05 8.00
CA SER A 39 -1.40 -1.24 7.87
C SER A 39 -1.38 -0.51 6.52
N LEU A 40 -0.81 0.69 6.50
CA LEU A 40 -0.53 1.46 5.29
C LEU A 40 0.97 1.52 5.06
N TYR A 41 1.40 1.27 3.82
CA TYR A 41 2.78 1.41 3.39
C TYR A 41 2.85 2.44 2.27
N PHE A 42 3.56 3.55 2.52
CA PHE A 42 3.74 4.61 1.55
C PHE A 42 5.05 4.42 0.81
N LEU A 43 4.98 4.29 -0.52
CA LEU A 43 6.14 4.16 -1.39
C LEU A 43 6.24 5.33 -2.37
N GLY A 44 7.46 5.69 -2.73
CA GLY A 44 7.72 6.71 -3.74
C GLY A 44 9.16 6.66 -4.26
N TYR A 45 9.44 7.45 -5.30
CA TYR A 45 10.77 7.60 -5.88
C TYR A 45 11.49 8.79 -5.24
N GLU A 46 11.98 8.60 -4.01
CA GLU A 46 12.67 9.64 -3.23
C GLU A 46 14.07 9.17 -2.82
N ASP A 47 15.01 10.11 -2.65
CA ASP A 47 16.33 9.79 -2.12
C ASP A 47 16.22 9.47 -0.62
N LYS A 48 16.95 8.45 -0.17
CA LYS A 48 17.06 8.10 1.25
C LYS A 48 17.48 9.29 2.11
N LYS A 49 18.34 10.15 1.59
CA LYS A 49 18.91 11.30 2.30
C LYS A 49 17.88 12.38 2.59
N GLU A 50 16.79 12.41 1.82
CA GLU A 50 15.73 13.41 1.96
C GLU A 50 14.67 13.01 2.97
N ILE A 51 14.60 11.72 3.36
CA ILE A 51 13.62 11.22 4.32
C ILE A 51 13.99 11.71 5.72
N PRO A 52 13.17 12.56 6.37
CA PRO A 52 13.44 13.03 7.72
C PRO A 52 13.53 11.87 8.72
N VAL A 53 14.39 12.00 9.73
CA VAL A 53 14.54 10.97 10.77
C VAL A 53 13.39 11.04 11.78
N ASP A 54 12.98 12.26 12.16
CA ASP A 54 11.84 12.47 13.06
C ASP A 54 10.54 11.98 12.43
N VAL A 55 9.71 11.31 13.22
CA VAL A 55 8.48 10.66 12.75
C VAL A 55 7.42 11.67 12.33
N LYS A 56 7.29 12.80 13.06
CA LYS A 56 6.28 13.82 12.75
C LYS A 56 6.67 14.56 11.47
N GLU A 57 7.94 14.94 11.36
CA GLU A 57 8.48 15.56 10.14
C GLU A 57 8.38 14.62 8.94
N ARG A 58 8.77 13.35 9.10
CA ARG A 58 8.64 12.33 8.04
C ARG A 58 7.19 12.16 7.59
N THR A 59 6.24 12.21 8.52
CA THR A 59 4.82 12.10 8.21
C THR A 59 4.37 13.28 7.34
N ALA A 60 4.63 14.52 7.78
CA ALA A 60 4.29 15.71 7.00
C ALA A 60 4.99 15.72 5.63
N TRP A 61 6.27 15.33 5.60
CA TRP A 61 7.07 15.22 4.39
C TRP A 61 6.48 14.17 3.42
N THR A 62 6.13 12.98 3.89
CA THR A 62 5.56 11.89 3.07
C THR A 62 4.25 12.32 2.41
N PHE A 63 3.35 12.95 3.17
CA PHE A 63 2.07 13.44 2.64
C PHE A 63 2.20 14.69 1.75
N SER A 64 3.38 15.30 1.70
CA SER A 64 3.69 16.37 0.74
C SER A 64 4.26 15.84 -0.60
N ARG A 65 4.68 14.57 -0.66
CA ARG A 65 5.26 13.98 -1.87
C ARG A 65 4.20 13.78 -2.95
N ARG A 66 4.61 13.94 -4.21
CA ARG A 66 3.74 13.69 -5.37
C ARG A 66 3.80 12.22 -5.75
N ALA A 67 2.71 11.71 -6.32
CA ALA A 67 2.68 10.39 -6.96
C ALA A 67 3.19 9.22 -6.08
N THR A 68 2.87 9.26 -4.78
CA THR A 68 3.13 8.13 -3.89
C THR A 68 2.17 6.98 -4.17
N LEU A 69 2.62 5.77 -3.86
CA LEU A 69 1.82 4.56 -3.85
C LEU A 69 1.51 4.19 -2.40
N GLU A 70 0.22 4.20 -2.03
CA GLU A 70 -0.26 3.73 -0.74
C GLU A 70 -0.68 2.27 -0.89
N LEU A 71 0.02 1.35 -0.22
CA LEU A 71 -0.40 -0.05 -0.14
C LEU A 71 -1.16 -0.27 1.16
N THR A 72 -2.41 -0.71 1.04
CA THR A 72 -3.27 -0.99 2.20
C THR A 72 -3.34 -2.49 2.40
N HIS A 73 -2.85 -2.96 3.55
CA HIS A 73 -2.88 -4.36 3.93
C HIS A 73 -3.86 -4.58 5.08
N ASN A 74 -4.92 -5.33 4.81
CA ASN A 74 -5.84 -5.82 5.84
C ASN A 74 -5.23 -7.07 6.48
N TRP A 75 -5.02 -7.05 7.79
CA TRP A 75 -4.26 -8.10 8.47
C TRP A 75 -4.96 -9.47 8.38
N GLY A 76 -4.21 -10.50 7.99
CA GLY A 76 -4.69 -11.87 7.81
C GLY A 76 -5.04 -12.22 6.36
N SER A 77 -5.18 -11.23 5.47
CA SER A 77 -5.48 -11.47 4.05
C SER A 77 -4.38 -12.25 3.31
N GLU A 78 -3.15 -12.21 3.80
CA GLU A 78 -1.98 -12.94 3.31
C GLU A 78 -2.15 -14.46 3.44
N SER A 79 -2.92 -14.90 4.43
CA SER A 79 -3.16 -16.32 4.74
C SER A 79 -4.55 -16.80 4.30
N ASP A 80 -5.43 -15.90 3.84
CA ASP A 80 -6.77 -16.25 3.37
C ASP A 80 -6.73 -16.66 1.90
N GLU A 81 -6.80 -17.96 1.60
CA GLU A 81 -6.78 -18.46 0.21
C GLU A 81 -7.95 -17.95 -0.66
N ASN A 82 -9.07 -17.55 -0.04
CA ASN A 82 -10.26 -17.09 -0.77
C ASN A 82 -10.22 -15.58 -1.03
N GLN A 83 -9.35 -14.83 -0.36
CA GLN A 83 -9.22 -13.40 -0.59
C GLN A 83 -8.62 -13.14 -1.96
N SER A 84 -9.42 -12.55 -2.84
CA SER A 84 -9.03 -12.06 -4.15
C SER A 84 -9.48 -10.61 -4.33
N TYR A 85 -8.68 -9.82 -5.06
CA TYR A 85 -9.06 -8.47 -5.45
C TYR A 85 -9.36 -8.45 -6.95
N HIS A 86 -10.49 -7.84 -7.31
CA HIS A 86 -10.83 -7.65 -8.71
C HIS A 86 -9.85 -6.67 -9.36
N ASN A 87 -9.09 -7.18 -10.34
CA ASN A 87 -8.14 -6.40 -11.12
C ASN A 87 -8.80 -5.59 -12.26
N GLY A 88 -10.13 -5.73 -12.44
CA GLY A 88 -10.90 -5.07 -13.47
C GLY A 88 -10.71 -5.58 -14.90
N ASN A 89 -9.83 -6.56 -15.11
CA ASN A 89 -9.55 -7.15 -16.43
C ASN A 89 -10.46 -8.34 -16.78
N SER A 90 -11.27 -8.80 -15.83
CA SER A 90 -12.24 -9.89 -15.99
C SER A 90 -13.63 -9.44 -15.55
N ASP A 91 -14.69 -10.08 -16.05
CA ASP A 91 -16.07 -9.76 -15.65
C ASP A 91 -16.37 -10.17 -14.19
N PRO A 92 -17.15 -9.37 -13.43
CA PRO A 92 -17.63 -8.04 -13.78
C PRO A 92 -16.50 -7.01 -13.82
N ARG A 93 -16.48 -6.18 -14.87
CA ARG A 93 -15.44 -5.16 -15.07
C ARG A 93 -15.53 -4.08 -14.00
N GLY A 94 -14.44 -3.90 -13.25
CA GLY A 94 -14.30 -2.89 -12.20
C GLY A 94 -13.07 -3.18 -11.32
N PHE A 95 -12.37 -2.14 -10.86
CA PHE A 95 -11.18 -2.28 -10.03
C PHE A 95 -11.53 -2.16 -8.54
N GLY A 96 -11.04 -3.10 -7.72
CA GLY A 96 -11.04 -2.97 -6.25
C GLY A 96 -12.23 -3.56 -5.50
N GLU A 97 -13.14 -4.26 -6.17
CA GLU A 97 -14.19 -5.04 -5.50
C GLU A 97 -13.55 -6.23 -4.74
N GLU A 98 -13.94 -6.44 -3.48
CA GLU A 98 -13.62 -7.67 -2.73
C GLU A 98 -14.61 -8.74 -3.16
N SER A 99 -14.11 -9.84 -3.73
CA SER A 99 -14.94 -11.01 -4.02
C SER A 99 -15.24 -11.77 -2.72
N ARG A 100 -16.02 -11.21 -1.80
CA ARG A 100 -16.61 -12.01 -0.73
C ARG A 100 -17.70 -12.86 -1.37
N ARG A 101 -17.52 -14.18 -1.38
CA ARG A 101 -18.67 -15.08 -1.48
C ARG A 101 -19.55 -14.77 -0.27
N ALA A 102 -20.65 -14.06 -0.52
CA ALA A 102 -21.75 -14.00 0.42
C ALA A 102 -22.13 -15.44 0.77
N VAL A 103 -22.09 -15.77 2.05
CA VAL A 103 -22.93 -16.83 2.60
C VAL A 103 -24.33 -16.23 2.77
#